data_AF-A0A314XYX6-F1
#
_entry.id   AF-A0A314XYX6-F1
#
_cell.length_a   1.000
_cell.length_b   1.000
_cell.length_c   1.000
_cell.angle_alpha   90.00
_cell.angle_beta   90.00
_cell.angle_gamma   90.00
#
_symmetry.space_group_name_H-M   'P 1'
#
loop_
_entity.id
_entity.type
_entity.pdbx_description
1 polymer ?
#
loop_
_entity_poly.entity_id
_entity_poly.type
_entity_poly.pdbx_seq_one_letter_code
_entity_poly.pdbx_strand_id
1 'polypeptide(L)'
;MACSEPGSSRGSKPIQANDAMRKPRILLAATGSVAALRFGNLCHSFSRWAEVKAVATGGALHFLDRASLPNDVILYTDEDEWSWNHMGDSVLHIELRRWADIMVIAPLSANTLSKIAEGLCDNLLTCLVHAWDYSKPFFVAPAMNTLLWSSPFTERHMMSIDEQGISLVPPISGAMAEPSIIHSTVMACAGPGISPWEPTQADAALSKPRILLAASGSIAATKFAHLCRSFSGWSEVRAVATKASFHFIDRASLSRDVILYTDEDERSRWNTTGDSLLPIELHGWADIMVIAPLSANTLGKIARGLCDNLLSSVVYAWDFSKPLFVAPAMNTLMWNNPFTQRHIRTIKDELRISLILPLTKNGAMAETDEIYGAVRRCLQSRFPRGHVAGI
;
A
#
# COMPACT_ATOMS: atom_id res chain seq x y z
N MET A 1 -55.39 -69.45 -32.05
CA MET A 1 -55.90 -68.50 -33.06
C MET A 1 -55.74 -67.09 -32.52
N ALA A 2 -55.17 -66.19 -33.33
CA ALA A 2 -55.01 -64.73 -33.19
C ALA A 2 -54.18 -64.23 -31.97
N CYS A 3 -52.98 -63.61 -32.11
CA CYS A 3 -52.55 -62.37 -32.80
C CYS A 3 -53.21 -61.09 -32.25
N SER A 4 -52.46 -60.23 -31.52
CA SER A 4 -52.05 -58.87 -31.95
C SER A 4 -51.58 -57.93 -30.81
N GLU A 5 -50.36 -57.39 -30.98
CA GLU A 5 -49.74 -56.11 -30.54
C GLU A 5 -49.35 -55.79 -29.07
N PRO A 6 -48.10 -55.32 -28.83
CA PRO A 6 -47.67 -54.63 -27.60
C PRO A 6 -47.78 -53.10 -27.74
N GLY A 7 -48.58 -52.48 -26.88
CA GLY A 7 -48.78 -51.02 -26.84
C GLY A 7 -47.90 -50.30 -25.81
N SER A 8 -47.32 -49.19 -26.26
CA SER A 8 -46.86 -48.01 -25.51
C SER A 8 -45.49 -48.06 -24.83
N SER A 9 -44.47 -47.76 -25.64
CA SER A 9 -43.21 -47.16 -25.21
C SER A 9 -43.48 -45.85 -24.45
N ARG A 10 -43.07 -45.78 -23.17
CA ARG A 10 -42.95 -44.51 -22.45
C ARG A 10 -41.94 -43.63 -23.19
N GLY A 11 -42.46 -42.66 -23.94
CA GLY A 11 -41.65 -41.59 -24.53
C GLY A 11 -40.91 -40.85 -23.42
N SER A 12 -39.62 -41.11 -23.30
CA SER A 12 -38.67 -40.23 -22.64
C SER A 12 -38.77 -38.88 -23.36
N LYS A 13 -39.42 -37.91 -22.71
CA LYS A 13 -39.37 -36.52 -23.15
C LYS A 13 -37.89 -36.14 -23.29
N PRO A 14 -37.46 -35.59 -24.44
CA PRO A 14 -36.12 -35.07 -24.54
C PRO A 14 -35.97 -33.98 -23.48
N ILE A 15 -35.01 -34.15 -22.58
CA ILE A 15 -34.52 -33.07 -21.73
C ILE A 15 -34.01 -32.02 -22.70
N GLN A 16 -34.78 -30.93 -22.86
CA GLN A 16 -34.29 -29.75 -23.55
C GLN A 16 -33.16 -29.18 -22.70
N ALA A 17 -31.93 -29.59 -23.00
CA ALA A 17 -30.72 -28.90 -22.55
C ALA A 17 -30.65 -27.57 -23.30
N ASN A 18 -31.38 -26.59 -22.79
CA ASN A 18 -31.30 -25.19 -23.20
C ASN A 18 -30.68 -24.38 -22.05
N ASP A 19 -29.61 -24.89 -21.46
CA ASP A 19 -28.75 -24.11 -20.56
C ASP A 19 -27.66 -23.48 -21.43
N ALA A 20 -28.04 -22.43 -22.16
CA ALA A 20 -27.05 -21.54 -22.76
C ALA A 20 -26.28 -20.93 -21.59
N MET A 21 -25.13 -21.54 -21.27
CA MET A 21 -24.30 -21.21 -20.12
C MET A 21 -24.10 -19.70 -20.06
N ARG A 22 -24.75 -19.03 -19.09
CA ARG A 22 -24.71 -17.57 -18.98
C ARG A 22 -23.26 -17.11 -18.92
N LYS A 23 -22.95 -15.98 -19.55
CA LYS A 23 -21.63 -15.38 -19.39
C LYS A 23 -21.34 -15.19 -17.89
N PRO A 24 -20.15 -15.58 -17.41
CA PRO A 24 -19.77 -15.32 -16.03
C PRO A 24 -19.72 -13.81 -15.77
N ARG A 25 -20.02 -13.41 -14.54
CA ARG A 25 -19.97 -12.01 -14.11
C ARG A 25 -18.69 -11.76 -13.36
N ILE A 26 -17.83 -10.91 -13.90
CA ILE A 26 -16.53 -10.59 -13.33
C ILE A 26 -16.51 -9.13 -12.85
N LEU A 27 -16.06 -8.96 -11.61
CA LEU A 27 -15.77 -7.65 -11.05
C LEU A 27 -14.26 -7.42 -11.13
N LEU A 28 -13.86 -6.51 -12.01
CA LEU A 28 -12.47 -6.08 -12.14
C LEU A 28 -12.26 -4.83 -11.30
N ALA A 29 -11.17 -4.77 -10.55
CA ALA A 29 -10.85 -3.62 -9.72
C ALA A 29 -9.43 -3.11 -9.95
N ALA A 30 -9.30 -1.79 -9.98
CA ALA A 30 -8.02 -1.09 -10.08
C ALA A 30 -7.72 -0.33 -8.78
N THR A 31 -6.46 -0.39 -8.36
CA THR A 31 -5.96 0.37 -7.19
C THR A 31 -4.82 1.31 -7.59
N GLY A 32 -4.41 2.18 -6.65
CA GLY A 32 -3.40 3.22 -6.89
C GLY A 32 -2.01 2.65 -7.17
N SER A 33 -1.78 2.26 -8.42
CA SER A 33 -0.51 1.82 -8.98
C SER A 33 -0.45 2.28 -10.44
N VAL A 34 0.75 2.63 -10.92
CA VAL A 34 1.00 3.07 -12.30
C VAL A 34 0.45 2.07 -13.33
N ALA A 35 0.45 0.77 -12.99
CA ALA A 35 -0.09 -0.28 -13.85
C ALA A 35 -1.59 -0.16 -14.15
N ALA A 36 -2.33 0.72 -13.45
CA ALA A 36 -3.74 1.00 -13.74
C ALA A 36 -3.95 1.65 -15.12
N LEU A 37 -2.89 2.22 -15.73
CA LEU A 37 -2.89 2.62 -17.15
C LEU A 37 -3.29 1.46 -18.09
N ARG A 38 -3.02 0.22 -17.69
CA ARG A 38 -3.33 -0.99 -18.48
C ARG A 38 -4.69 -1.61 -18.13
N PHE A 39 -5.46 -0.99 -17.24
CA PHE A 39 -6.72 -1.55 -16.76
C PHE A 39 -7.80 -1.62 -17.85
N GLY A 40 -7.85 -0.67 -18.78
CA GLY A 40 -8.74 -0.73 -19.94
C GLY A 40 -8.49 -1.95 -20.81
N ASN A 41 -7.22 -2.27 -21.09
CA ASN A 41 -6.84 -3.46 -21.84
C ASN A 41 -7.25 -4.75 -21.13
N LEU A 42 -7.16 -4.77 -19.79
CA LEU A 42 -7.64 -5.89 -18.98
C LEU A 42 -9.16 -6.05 -19.13
N CYS A 43 -9.92 -4.96 -18.99
CA CYS A 43 -11.37 -4.98 -19.20
C CYS A 43 -11.75 -5.50 -20.58
N HIS A 44 -11.13 -4.98 -21.65
CA HIS A 44 -11.33 -5.45 -23.02
C HIS A 44 -11.07 -6.95 -23.18
N SER A 45 -10.04 -7.48 -22.51
CA SER A 45 -9.70 -8.90 -22.58
C SER A 45 -10.81 -9.77 -21.99
N PHE A 46 -11.37 -9.36 -20.84
CA PHE A 46 -12.44 -10.11 -20.18
C PHE A 46 -13.83 -9.91 -20.80
N SER A 47 -14.17 -8.75 -21.39
CA SER A 47 -15.50 -8.48 -21.98
C SER A 47 -15.87 -9.46 -23.12
N ARG A 48 -14.88 -10.10 -23.75
CA ARG A 48 -15.12 -11.14 -24.77
C ARG A 48 -15.76 -12.39 -24.19
N TRP A 49 -15.47 -12.71 -22.93
CA TRP A 49 -15.86 -13.95 -22.27
C TRP A 49 -16.90 -13.73 -21.16
N ALA A 50 -16.81 -12.62 -20.42
CA ALA A 50 -17.61 -12.32 -19.24
C ALA A 50 -18.44 -11.03 -19.39
N GLU A 51 -19.47 -10.90 -18.56
CA GLU A 51 -20.07 -9.61 -18.22
C GLU A 51 -19.13 -8.91 -17.22
N VAL A 52 -18.63 -7.72 -17.56
CA VAL A 52 -17.61 -7.02 -16.78
C VAL A 52 -18.20 -5.78 -16.11
N LYS A 53 -17.98 -5.65 -14.80
CA LYS A 53 -18.12 -4.38 -14.06
C LYS A 53 -16.76 -4.00 -13.50
N ALA A 54 -16.49 -2.69 -13.46
CA ALA A 54 -15.22 -2.15 -13.00
C ALA A 54 -15.39 -1.36 -11.70
N VAL A 55 -14.41 -1.45 -10.79
CA VAL A 55 -14.30 -0.61 -9.59
C VAL A 55 -12.92 0.05 -9.57
N ALA A 56 -12.83 1.34 -9.28
CA ALA A 56 -11.54 2.02 -9.13
C ALA A 56 -11.49 2.81 -7.83
N THR A 57 -10.41 2.65 -7.07
CA THR A 57 -10.15 3.51 -5.90
C THR A 57 -9.74 4.91 -6.35
N GLY A 58 -9.91 5.92 -5.48
CA GLY A 58 -9.45 7.28 -5.78
C GLY A 58 -7.98 7.34 -6.23
N GLY A 59 -7.11 6.49 -5.66
CA GLY A 59 -5.71 6.39 -6.08
C GLY A 59 -5.51 5.83 -7.50
N ALA A 60 -6.39 4.94 -7.96
CA ALA A 60 -6.34 4.38 -9.32
C ALA A 60 -6.76 5.42 -10.38
N LEU A 61 -7.70 6.31 -10.03
CA LEU A 61 -8.23 7.34 -10.93
C LEU A 61 -7.17 8.38 -11.35
N HIS A 62 -6.03 8.45 -10.67
CA HIS A 62 -4.90 9.27 -11.09
C HIS A 62 -4.17 8.72 -12.32
N PHE A 63 -4.31 7.42 -12.61
CA PHE A 63 -3.61 6.74 -13.70
C PHE A 63 -4.55 6.17 -14.75
N LEU A 64 -5.76 5.79 -14.33
CA LEU A 64 -6.75 5.19 -15.21
C LEU A 64 -7.37 6.24 -16.13
N ASP A 65 -7.27 6.01 -17.44
CA ASP A 65 -8.04 6.76 -18.44
C ASP A 65 -9.42 6.12 -18.61
N ARG A 66 -10.48 6.85 -18.25
CA ARG A 66 -11.86 6.38 -18.39
C ARG A 66 -12.25 6.09 -19.84
N ALA A 67 -11.66 6.81 -20.80
CA ALA A 67 -11.92 6.60 -22.23
C ALA A 67 -11.31 5.29 -22.76
N SER A 68 -10.37 4.68 -22.02
CA SER A 68 -9.76 3.39 -22.39
C SER A 68 -10.63 2.18 -22.03
N LEU A 69 -11.73 2.38 -21.29
CA LEU A 69 -12.65 1.30 -20.91
C LEU A 69 -13.59 0.93 -22.06
N PRO A 70 -13.99 -0.35 -22.18
CA PRO A 70 -15.03 -0.74 -23.13
C PRO A 70 -16.36 -0.02 -22.84
N ASN A 71 -17.12 0.34 -23.88
CA ASN A 71 -18.38 1.10 -23.76
C ASN A 71 -19.45 0.40 -22.89
N ASP A 72 -19.42 -0.92 -22.81
CA ASP A 72 -20.35 -1.76 -22.04
C ASP A 72 -19.91 -1.97 -20.58
N VAL A 73 -18.73 -1.48 -20.19
CA VAL A 73 -18.19 -1.60 -18.83
C VAL A 73 -18.52 -0.35 -18.02
N ILE A 74 -19.32 -0.55 -16.96
CA ILE A 74 -19.62 0.50 -15.98
C ILE A 74 -18.48 0.54 -14.95
N LEU A 75 -17.89 1.73 -14.79
CA LEU A 75 -16.89 2.02 -13.75
C LEU A 75 -17.56 2.64 -12.53
N TYR A 76 -17.46 1.95 -11.39
CA TYR A 76 -17.90 2.44 -10.09
C TYR A 76 -16.74 3.00 -9.27
N THR A 77 -16.99 4.06 -8.53
CA THR A 77 -16.06 4.72 -7.60
C THR A 77 -16.70 4.90 -6.23
N ASP A 78 -15.93 5.39 -5.26
CA ASP A 78 -16.41 5.60 -3.88
C ASP A 78 -17.63 6.53 -3.80
N GLU A 79 -17.79 7.44 -4.76
CA GLU A 79 -18.94 8.37 -4.83
C GLU A 79 -20.26 7.67 -5.18
N ASP A 80 -20.20 6.60 -5.98
CA ASP A 80 -21.41 5.89 -6.41
C ASP A 80 -22.08 5.17 -5.24
N GLU A 81 -21.30 4.82 -4.21
CA GLU A 81 -21.80 4.14 -3.01
C GLU A 81 -22.79 5.00 -2.21
N TRP A 82 -22.72 6.32 -2.33
CA TRP A 82 -23.57 7.27 -1.60
C TRP A 82 -24.83 7.67 -2.36
N SER A 83 -25.18 6.98 -3.46
CA SER A 83 -26.34 7.30 -4.29
C SER A 83 -27.70 6.84 -3.72
N TRP A 84 -27.73 6.36 -2.47
CA TRP A 84 -28.94 5.92 -1.79
C TRP A 84 -29.57 7.08 -0.98
N ASN A 85 -30.90 7.11 -0.88
CA ASN A 85 -31.65 8.24 -0.33
C ASN A 85 -32.39 7.90 0.97
N HIS A 86 -32.82 6.65 1.14
CA HIS A 86 -33.61 6.23 2.30
C HIS A 86 -33.16 4.88 2.86
N MET A 87 -33.40 4.67 4.15
CA MET A 87 -33.16 3.39 4.81
C MET A 87 -33.98 2.29 4.12
N GLY A 88 -33.30 1.27 3.59
CA GLY A 88 -33.90 0.18 2.81
C GLY A 88 -33.48 0.17 1.35
N ASP A 89 -32.91 1.28 0.85
CA ASP A 89 -32.24 1.31 -0.45
C ASP A 89 -31.05 0.34 -0.47
N SER A 90 -30.71 -0.14 -1.65
CA SER A 90 -29.65 -1.13 -1.81
C SER A 90 -28.26 -0.51 -1.63
N VAL A 91 -27.39 -1.23 -0.95
CA VAL A 91 -26.02 -0.82 -0.67
C VAL A 91 -25.11 -1.36 -1.76
N LEU A 92 -24.46 -0.45 -2.51
CA LEU A 92 -23.76 -0.78 -3.76
C LEU A 92 -22.72 -1.91 -3.61
N HIS A 93 -21.86 -1.87 -2.59
CA HIS A 93 -20.86 -2.93 -2.40
C HIS A 93 -21.50 -4.31 -2.18
N ILE A 94 -22.65 -4.38 -1.50
CA ILE A 94 -23.39 -5.63 -1.30
C ILE A 94 -24.00 -6.10 -2.61
N GLU A 95 -24.54 -5.20 -3.44
CA GLU A 95 -25.08 -5.53 -4.75
C GLU A 95 -24.02 -6.08 -5.69
N LEU A 96 -22.88 -5.37 -5.79
CA LEU A 96 -21.76 -5.77 -6.63
C LEU A 96 -21.19 -7.13 -6.18
N ARG A 97 -21.07 -7.36 -4.87
CA ARG A 97 -20.66 -8.66 -4.29
C ARG A 97 -21.64 -9.79 -4.63
N ARG A 98 -22.94 -9.51 -4.58
CA ARG A 98 -23.98 -10.50 -4.94
C ARG A 98 -23.96 -10.79 -6.44
N TRP A 99 -23.79 -9.77 -7.25
CA TRP A 99 -23.77 -9.84 -8.71
C TRP A 99 -22.58 -10.61 -9.27
N ALA A 100 -21.38 -10.40 -8.71
CA ALA A 100 -20.14 -10.96 -9.23
C ALA A 100 -19.98 -12.45 -8.89
N ASP A 101 -19.60 -13.25 -9.88
CA ASP A 101 -19.18 -14.64 -9.70
C ASP A 101 -17.68 -14.73 -9.37
N ILE A 102 -16.88 -13.79 -9.88
CA ILE A 102 -15.42 -13.72 -9.74
C ILE A 102 -14.99 -12.28 -9.43
N MET A 103 -14.02 -12.11 -8.54
CA MET A 103 -13.34 -10.83 -8.30
C MET A 103 -11.88 -10.89 -8.75
N VAL A 104 -11.41 -9.83 -9.43
CA VAL A 104 -9.99 -9.66 -9.76
C VAL A 104 -9.54 -8.25 -9.42
N ILE A 105 -8.53 -8.10 -8.57
CA ILE A 105 -7.88 -6.81 -8.32
C ILE A 105 -6.56 -6.76 -9.07
N ALA A 106 -6.49 -5.95 -10.13
CA ALA A 106 -5.33 -5.85 -11.01
C ALA A 106 -5.27 -4.45 -11.65
N PRO A 107 -4.38 -3.55 -11.20
CA PRO A 107 -3.34 -3.80 -10.20
C PRO A 107 -3.85 -3.80 -8.75
N LEU A 108 -3.20 -4.59 -7.90
CA LEU A 108 -3.24 -4.47 -6.43
C LEU A 108 -2.01 -3.69 -5.93
N SER A 109 -2.23 -2.51 -5.35
CA SER A 109 -1.20 -1.67 -4.75
C SER A 109 -0.84 -2.15 -3.34
N ALA A 110 0.37 -1.83 -2.88
CA ALA A 110 0.81 -2.15 -1.52
C ALA A 110 -0.16 -1.63 -0.46
N ASN A 111 -0.67 -0.40 -0.61
CA ASN A 111 -1.61 0.17 0.35
C ASN A 111 -2.92 -0.60 0.42
N THR A 112 -3.48 -1.00 -0.73
CA THR A 112 -4.74 -1.76 -0.74
C THR A 112 -4.51 -3.18 -0.23
N LEU A 113 -3.36 -3.80 -0.53
CA LEU A 113 -2.95 -5.08 0.05
C LEU A 113 -2.93 -5.00 1.58
N SER A 114 -2.29 -3.98 2.14
CA SER A 114 -2.28 -3.77 3.60
C SER A 114 -3.68 -3.56 4.16
N LYS A 115 -4.53 -2.76 3.50
CA LYS A 115 -5.92 -2.56 3.93
C LYS A 115 -6.71 -3.87 3.97
N ILE A 116 -6.56 -4.72 2.95
CA ILE A 116 -7.24 -6.02 2.87
C ILE A 116 -6.73 -6.95 3.97
N ALA A 117 -5.42 -7.11 4.11
CA ALA A 117 -4.80 -7.98 5.11
C ALA A 117 -5.17 -7.57 6.54
N GLU A 118 -5.37 -6.27 6.76
CA GLU A 118 -5.72 -5.69 8.06
C GLU A 118 -7.24 -5.54 8.29
N GLY A 119 -8.06 -5.97 7.33
CA GLY A 119 -9.52 -5.98 7.42
C GLY A 119 -10.16 -4.58 7.42
N LEU A 120 -9.52 -3.58 6.82
CA LEU A 120 -10.09 -2.23 6.69
C LEU A 120 -11.18 -2.20 5.61
N CYS A 121 -12.22 -1.39 5.83
CA CYS A 121 -13.35 -1.20 4.93
C CYS A 121 -13.68 0.31 4.84
N ASP A 122 -12.81 1.08 4.18
CA ASP A 122 -12.85 2.54 4.18
C ASP A 122 -13.12 3.16 2.80
N ASN A 123 -13.37 2.33 1.79
CA ASN A 123 -13.74 2.72 0.43
C ASN A 123 -14.51 1.58 -0.26
N LEU A 124 -15.10 1.83 -1.43
CA LEU A 124 -15.99 0.88 -2.11
C LEU A 124 -15.33 -0.48 -2.32
N LEU A 125 -14.06 -0.47 -2.77
CA LEU A 125 -13.31 -1.70 -3.04
C LEU A 125 -13.01 -2.50 -1.75
N THR A 126 -12.60 -1.84 -0.68
CA THR A 126 -12.25 -2.55 0.56
C THR A 126 -13.50 -3.03 1.30
N CYS A 127 -14.62 -2.29 1.23
CA CYS A 127 -15.94 -2.77 1.65
C CYS A 127 -16.38 -4.02 0.88
N LEU A 128 -16.17 -4.02 -0.45
CA LEU A 128 -16.44 -5.18 -1.31
C LEU A 128 -15.65 -6.43 -0.91
N VAL A 129 -14.35 -6.27 -0.66
CA VAL A 129 -13.47 -7.36 -0.21
C VAL A 129 -13.88 -7.86 1.17
N HIS A 130 -14.18 -6.95 2.09
CA HIS A 130 -14.60 -7.32 3.44
C HIS A 130 -15.91 -8.12 3.47
N ALA A 131 -16.83 -7.84 2.53
CA ALA A 131 -18.10 -8.55 2.37
C ALA A 131 -18.02 -9.79 1.44
N TRP A 132 -16.84 -10.10 0.90
CA TRP A 132 -16.69 -11.10 -0.16
C TRP A 132 -17.04 -12.52 0.30
N ASP A 133 -17.52 -13.33 -0.63
CA ASP A 133 -17.70 -14.76 -0.42
C ASP A 133 -16.41 -15.50 -0.80
N TYR A 134 -15.62 -15.95 0.16
CA TYR A 134 -14.38 -16.66 -0.16
C TYR A 134 -14.59 -18.07 -0.76
N SER A 135 -15.85 -18.54 -0.86
CA SER A 135 -16.18 -19.67 -1.73
C SER A 135 -16.18 -19.32 -3.23
N LYS A 136 -16.26 -18.03 -3.58
CA LYS A 136 -16.15 -17.52 -4.95
C LYS A 136 -14.69 -17.20 -5.28
N PRO A 137 -14.23 -17.45 -6.52
CA PRO A 137 -12.87 -17.14 -6.93
C PRO A 137 -12.52 -15.66 -6.76
N PHE A 138 -11.41 -15.39 -6.10
CA PHE A 138 -10.87 -14.05 -5.89
C PHE A 138 -9.38 -14.06 -6.22
N PHE A 139 -9.01 -13.31 -7.25
CA PHE A 139 -7.64 -13.17 -7.71
C PHE A 139 -7.09 -11.77 -7.46
N VAL A 140 -5.79 -11.69 -7.21
CA VAL A 140 -5.06 -10.42 -7.11
C VAL A 140 -3.81 -10.44 -7.97
N ALA A 141 -3.51 -9.34 -8.66
CA ALA A 141 -2.27 -9.13 -9.39
C ALA A 141 -1.54 -7.92 -8.80
N PRO A 142 -0.61 -8.14 -7.84
CA PRO A 142 0.16 -7.07 -7.24
C PRO A 142 0.97 -6.29 -8.27
N ALA A 143 1.06 -4.98 -8.07
CA ALA A 143 1.87 -4.10 -8.90
C ALA A 143 2.45 -2.97 -8.06
N MET A 144 3.73 -3.10 -7.70
CA MET A 144 4.42 -2.16 -6.83
C MET A 144 5.93 -2.17 -7.12
N ASN A 145 6.62 -1.08 -6.81
CA ASN A 145 8.08 -1.04 -6.97
C ASN A 145 8.76 -2.18 -6.17
N THR A 146 9.89 -2.68 -6.67
CA THR A 146 10.62 -3.82 -6.09
C THR A 146 10.97 -3.63 -4.61
N LEU A 147 11.25 -2.40 -4.15
CA LEU A 147 11.50 -2.14 -2.73
C LEU A 147 10.25 -2.34 -1.86
N LEU A 148 9.07 -2.00 -2.39
CA LEU A 148 7.80 -2.30 -1.70
C LEU A 148 7.54 -3.81 -1.75
N TRP A 149 7.82 -4.47 -2.88
CA TRP A 149 7.62 -5.92 -3.00
C TRP A 149 8.48 -6.72 -2.01
N SER A 150 9.76 -6.37 -1.88
CA SER A 150 10.72 -7.00 -0.97
C SER A 150 10.55 -6.58 0.50
N SER A 151 9.58 -5.74 0.80
CA SER A 151 9.32 -5.26 2.17
C SER A 151 8.76 -6.39 3.03
N PRO A 152 9.16 -6.51 4.32
CA PRO A 152 8.58 -7.50 5.24
C PRO A 152 7.07 -7.31 5.43
N PHE A 153 6.53 -6.12 5.18
CA PHE A 153 5.09 -5.88 5.22
C PHE A 153 4.36 -6.60 4.09
N THR A 154 4.89 -6.53 2.86
CA THR A 154 4.28 -7.18 1.70
C THR A 154 4.26 -8.68 1.90
N GLU A 155 5.36 -9.27 2.35
CA GLU A 155 5.44 -10.70 2.63
C GLU A 155 4.36 -11.14 3.62
N ARG A 156 4.23 -10.46 4.77
CA ARG A 156 3.21 -10.79 5.79
C ARG A 156 1.79 -10.63 5.26
N HIS A 157 1.51 -9.53 4.55
CA HIS A 157 0.17 -9.29 4.02
C HIS A 157 -0.19 -10.30 2.95
N MET A 158 0.77 -10.69 2.10
CA MET A 158 0.58 -11.75 1.10
C MET A 158 0.26 -13.09 1.77
N MET A 159 0.95 -13.46 2.84
CA MET A 159 0.63 -14.66 3.62
C MET A 159 -0.79 -14.59 4.22
N SER A 160 -1.16 -13.44 4.80
CA SER A 160 -2.49 -13.24 5.40
C SER A 160 -3.64 -13.38 4.39
N ILE A 161 -3.47 -12.87 3.16
CA ILE A 161 -4.53 -13.00 2.14
C ILE A 161 -4.55 -14.39 1.49
N ASP A 162 -3.42 -15.08 1.41
CA ASP A 162 -3.33 -16.46 0.93
C ASP A 162 -4.06 -17.42 1.89
N GLU A 163 -3.92 -17.23 3.20
CA GLU A 163 -4.67 -17.97 4.23
C GLU A 163 -6.20 -17.78 4.11
N GLN A 164 -6.65 -16.66 3.52
CA GLN A 164 -8.06 -16.38 3.26
C GLN A 164 -8.58 -17.02 1.96
N GLY A 165 -7.71 -17.68 1.19
CA GLY A 165 -8.05 -18.31 -0.09
C GLY A 165 -7.98 -17.36 -1.30
N ILE A 166 -7.35 -16.19 -1.15
CA ILE A 166 -7.16 -15.25 -2.26
C ILE A 166 -6.01 -15.73 -3.14
N SER A 167 -6.28 -15.94 -4.42
CA SER A 167 -5.31 -16.47 -5.38
C SER A 167 -4.40 -15.37 -5.93
N LEU A 168 -3.09 -15.52 -5.74
CA LEU A 168 -2.08 -14.62 -6.28
C LEU A 168 -1.76 -14.91 -7.75
N VAL A 169 -1.83 -13.88 -8.59
CA VAL A 169 -1.14 -13.82 -9.88
C VAL A 169 0.20 -13.10 -9.66
N PRO A 170 1.34 -13.82 -9.67
CA PRO A 170 2.61 -13.25 -9.24
C PRO A 170 3.08 -12.13 -10.18
N PRO A 171 3.67 -11.05 -9.62
CA PRO A 171 4.28 -10.00 -10.43
C PRO A 171 5.57 -10.48 -11.12
N ILE A 172 5.97 -9.79 -12.18
CA ILE A 172 7.28 -9.97 -12.83
C ILE A 172 8.25 -8.96 -12.20
N SER A 173 9.04 -9.39 -11.22
CA SER A 173 10.02 -8.56 -10.50
C SER A 173 9.44 -7.26 -9.89
N GLY A 174 8.19 -7.31 -9.41
CA GLY A 174 7.45 -6.17 -8.84
C GLY A 174 6.50 -5.47 -9.82
N ALA A 175 6.74 -5.57 -11.12
CA ALA A 175 5.79 -5.10 -12.12
C ALA A 175 4.56 -6.00 -12.18
N MET A 176 3.38 -5.41 -12.44
CA MET A 176 2.15 -6.18 -12.66
C MET A 176 2.37 -7.23 -13.75
N ALA A 177 1.83 -8.45 -13.57
CA ALA A 177 1.76 -9.42 -14.64
C ALA A 177 1.04 -8.81 -15.88
N GLU A 178 1.46 -9.20 -17.09
CA GLU A 178 0.83 -8.72 -18.31
C GLU A 178 -0.67 -9.07 -18.33
N PRO A 179 -1.56 -8.20 -18.86
CA PRO A 179 -2.99 -8.49 -18.90
C PRO A 179 -3.35 -9.84 -19.53
N SER A 180 -2.56 -10.29 -20.52
CA SER A 180 -2.71 -11.62 -21.12
C SER A 180 -2.37 -12.75 -20.15
N ILE A 181 -1.36 -12.58 -19.29
CA ILE A 181 -0.96 -13.53 -18.25
C ILE A 181 -2.00 -13.54 -17.14
N ILE A 182 -2.50 -12.37 -16.70
CA ILE A 182 -3.59 -12.28 -15.73
C ILE A 182 -4.83 -13.01 -16.27
N HIS A 183 -5.23 -12.69 -17.50
CA HIS A 183 -6.35 -13.35 -18.17
C HIS A 183 -6.12 -14.87 -18.28
N SER A 184 -4.96 -15.31 -18.76
CA SER A 184 -4.69 -16.75 -18.88
C SER A 184 -4.60 -17.45 -17.53
N THR A 185 -4.07 -16.81 -16.48
CA THR A 185 -3.95 -17.39 -15.13
C THR A 185 -5.33 -17.55 -14.47
N VAL A 186 -6.18 -16.52 -14.59
CA VAL A 186 -7.60 -16.61 -14.19
C VAL A 186 -8.32 -17.72 -14.97
N MET A 187 -7.91 -17.99 -16.22
CA MET A 187 -8.46 -19.06 -17.05
C MET A 187 -7.79 -20.44 -16.85
N ALA A 188 -6.58 -20.54 -16.27
CA ALA A 188 -5.74 -21.74 -16.31
C ALA A 188 -5.34 -22.34 -14.95
N CYS A 189 -5.17 -21.56 -13.89
CA CYS A 189 -4.79 -22.08 -12.57
C CYS A 189 -6.04 -22.55 -11.79
N ALA A 190 -6.16 -23.74 -11.18
CA ALA A 190 -5.42 -25.02 -11.15
C ALA A 190 -3.91 -25.05 -11.49
N GLY A 191 -3.05 -24.76 -10.49
CA GLY A 191 -1.70 -25.32 -10.35
C GLY A 191 -0.49 -24.38 -10.63
N PRO A 192 0.65 -24.51 -9.91
CA PRO A 192 1.57 -23.38 -9.66
C PRO A 192 3.05 -23.57 -10.08
N GLY A 193 3.81 -22.45 -10.07
CA GLY A 193 5.25 -22.42 -9.72
C GLY A 193 6.13 -21.43 -10.49
N ILE A 194 6.74 -20.44 -9.79
CA ILE A 194 7.82 -19.54 -10.27
C ILE A 194 8.93 -19.44 -9.20
N SER A 195 10.18 -19.26 -9.63
CA SER A 195 11.45 -19.22 -8.84
C SER A 195 11.94 -17.79 -8.49
N PRO A 196 12.80 -17.59 -7.46
CA PRO A 196 13.27 -16.27 -7.00
C PRO A 196 14.59 -15.77 -7.65
N TRP A 197 14.86 -14.46 -7.54
CA TRP A 197 16.08 -13.76 -7.99
C TRP A 197 16.75 -12.97 -6.82
N GLU A 198 18.06 -12.68 -6.91
CA GLU A 198 18.90 -12.08 -5.85
C GLU A 198 19.44 -10.66 -6.18
N PRO A 199 19.45 -9.68 -5.26
CA PRO A 199 19.82 -8.30 -5.56
C PRO A 199 21.33 -7.98 -5.48
N THR A 200 21.80 -7.12 -6.37
CA THR A 200 23.18 -6.59 -6.46
C THR A 200 23.37 -5.31 -5.64
N GLN A 201 24.47 -5.21 -4.87
CA GLN A 201 24.90 -4.04 -4.10
C GLN A 201 25.65 -3.01 -4.97
N ALA A 202 25.52 -1.73 -4.61
CA ALA A 202 26.33 -0.62 -5.14
C ALA A 202 27.14 0.03 -4.03
N ASP A 203 28.40 0.34 -4.32
CA ASP A 203 29.41 0.90 -3.41
C ASP A 203 29.16 2.39 -3.09
N ALA A 204 29.41 2.78 -1.83
CA ALA A 204 29.29 4.16 -1.36
C ALA A 204 30.66 4.85 -1.25
N ALA A 205 30.82 5.98 -1.93
CA ALA A 205 31.93 6.91 -1.76
C ALA A 205 31.69 7.88 -0.58
N LEU A 206 32.79 8.40 -0.01
CA LEU A 206 32.84 9.26 1.17
C LEU A 206 32.16 10.63 0.92
N SER A 207 30.94 10.84 1.46
CA SER A 207 30.25 12.13 1.50
C SER A 207 29.70 12.44 2.90
N LYS A 208 29.25 13.68 3.14
CA LYS A 208 28.50 14.01 4.35
C LYS A 208 27.31 13.05 4.50
N PRO A 209 26.95 12.61 5.73
CA PRO A 209 25.82 11.72 5.93
C PRO A 209 24.53 12.40 5.48
N ARG A 210 23.66 11.65 4.80
CA ARG A 210 22.36 12.11 4.30
C ARG A 210 21.26 11.65 5.24
N ILE A 211 20.64 12.61 5.93
CA ILE A 211 19.65 12.38 6.97
C ILE A 211 18.28 12.79 6.48
N LEU A 212 17.35 11.83 6.46
CA LEU A 212 15.93 12.09 6.20
C LEU A 212 15.20 12.31 7.52
N LEU A 213 14.82 13.56 7.79
CA LEU A 213 14.03 13.92 8.96
C LEU A 213 12.54 13.90 8.60
N ALA A 214 11.71 13.37 9.48
CA ALA A 214 10.28 13.30 9.26
C ALA A 214 9.48 13.81 10.45
N ALA A 215 8.40 14.52 10.16
CA ALA A 215 7.43 14.99 11.15
C ALA A 215 6.04 14.44 10.88
N SER A 216 5.37 14.03 11.94
CA SER A 216 3.97 13.62 11.91
C SER A 216 3.10 14.47 12.84
N GLY A 217 1.77 14.33 12.73
CA GLY A 217 0.78 15.16 13.43
C GLY A 217 0.83 15.06 14.95
N SER A 218 1.70 15.85 15.58
CA SER A 218 1.83 16.00 17.03
C SER A 218 2.26 17.44 17.33
N ILE A 219 1.82 17.98 18.48
CA ILE A 219 2.15 19.34 18.92
C ILE A 219 3.68 19.56 18.99
N ALA A 220 4.44 18.50 19.27
CA ALA A 220 5.89 18.53 19.29
C ALA A 220 6.54 18.87 17.93
N ALA A 221 5.78 18.84 16.83
CA ALA A 221 6.27 19.26 15.51
C ALA A 221 6.59 20.76 15.45
N THR A 222 6.14 21.56 16.41
CA THR A 222 6.65 22.93 16.65
C THR A 222 8.18 22.98 16.82
N LYS A 223 8.79 21.91 17.36
CA LYS A 223 10.26 21.78 17.52
C LYS A 223 10.97 21.28 16.26
N PHE A 224 10.24 20.88 15.21
CA PHE A 224 10.81 20.20 14.04
C PHE A 224 11.84 21.05 13.30
N ALA A 225 11.58 22.35 13.12
CA ALA A 225 12.52 23.22 12.43
C ALA A 225 13.84 23.40 13.20
N HIS A 226 13.79 23.41 14.53
CA HIS A 226 14.99 23.42 15.36
C HIS A 226 15.78 22.12 15.22
N LEU A 227 15.09 20.97 15.21
CA LEU A 227 15.70 19.68 14.94
C LEU A 227 16.40 19.65 13.56
N CYS A 228 15.74 20.14 12.50
CA CYS A 228 16.37 20.21 11.19
C CYS A 228 17.67 21.02 11.21
N ARG A 229 17.65 22.20 11.84
CA ARG A 229 18.85 23.05 11.98
C ARG A 229 19.99 22.36 12.73
N SER A 230 19.70 21.57 13.77
CA SER A 230 20.75 20.90 14.54
C SER A 230 21.51 19.86 13.71
N PHE A 231 20.84 19.22 12.74
CA PHE A 231 21.48 18.27 11.82
C PHE A 231 22.20 18.94 10.63
N SER A 232 21.71 20.07 10.11
CA SER A 232 22.27 20.74 8.92
C SER A 232 23.74 21.15 9.06
N GLY A 233 24.26 21.32 10.29
CA GLY A 233 25.65 21.75 10.51
C GLY A 233 26.72 20.74 10.06
N TRP A 234 26.39 19.46 9.91
CA TRP A 234 27.38 18.39 9.62
C TRP A 234 26.83 17.28 8.73
N SER A 235 25.59 17.40 8.27
CA SER A 235 24.90 16.42 7.44
C SER A 235 24.09 17.13 6.36
N GLU A 236 23.76 16.42 5.30
CA GLU A 236 22.75 16.87 4.35
C GLU A 236 21.38 16.46 4.86
N VAL A 237 20.43 17.40 4.92
CA VAL A 237 19.12 17.18 5.52
C VAL A 237 18.03 17.38 4.48
N ARG A 238 17.21 16.36 4.30
CA ARG A 238 15.90 16.46 3.63
C ARG A 238 14.82 16.17 4.66
N ALA A 239 13.67 16.79 4.48
CA ALA A 239 12.55 16.67 5.40
C ALA A 239 11.31 16.11 4.70
N VAL A 240 10.53 15.30 5.43
CA VAL A 240 9.18 14.86 5.02
C VAL A 240 8.19 15.27 6.10
N ALA A 241 7.06 15.87 5.73
CA ALA A 241 6.00 16.21 6.68
C ALA A 241 4.65 15.67 6.23
N THR A 242 3.94 15.03 7.17
CA THR A 242 2.54 14.64 6.94
C THR A 242 1.64 15.86 6.83
N LYS A 243 0.48 15.73 6.18
CA LYS A 243 -0.56 16.77 6.17
C LYS A 243 -0.89 17.28 7.58
N ALA A 244 -1.05 16.39 8.56
CA ALA A 244 -1.42 16.74 9.92
C ALA A 244 -0.31 17.50 10.70
N SER A 245 0.97 17.34 10.35
CA SER A 245 2.05 18.09 11.00
C SER A 245 2.05 19.58 10.65
N PHE A 246 1.45 19.97 9.53
CA PHE A 246 1.37 21.39 9.13
C PHE A 246 0.49 22.25 10.03
N HIS A 247 -0.33 21.66 10.91
CA HIS A 247 -1.01 22.41 11.96
C HIS A 247 -0.06 22.99 13.02
N PHE A 248 1.16 22.45 13.11
CA PHE A 248 2.12 22.78 14.16
C PHE A 248 3.48 23.26 13.63
N ILE A 249 3.81 22.91 12.39
CA ILE A 249 5.04 23.38 11.73
C ILE A 249 4.78 24.77 11.14
N ASP A 250 5.49 25.77 11.66
CA ASP A 250 5.63 27.04 10.96
C ASP A 250 6.63 26.87 9.80
N ARG A 251 6.14 26.93 8.55
CA ARG A 251 6.98 26.80 7.35
C ARG A 251 8.06 27.87 7.27
N ALA A 252 7.82 29.08 7.79
CA ALA A 252 8.80 30.16 7.79
C ALA A 252 9.99 29.87 8.72
N SER A 253 9.80 28.98 9.70
CA SER A 253 10.84 28.61 10.65
C SER A 253 11.84 27.58 10.11
N LEU A 254 11.53 26.89 9.00
CA LEU A 254 12.43 25.92 8.38
C LEU A 254 13.62 26.62 7.71
N SER A 255 14.82 26.05 7.87
CA SER A 255 16.01 26.57 7.18
C SER A 255 15.82 26.50 5.66
N ARG A 256 16.29 27.51 4.93
CA ARG A 256 16.25 27.52 3.45
C ARG A 256 17.02 26.36 2.83
N ASP A 257 17.99 25.81 3.56
CA ASP A 257 18.83 24.70 3.10
C ASP A 257 18.16 23.33 3.25
N VAL A 258 16.99 23.25 3.90
CA VAL A 258 16.25 22.01 4.12
C VAL A 258 15.11 21.90 3.12
N ILE A 259 15.23 20.95 2.20
CA ILE A 259 14.14 20.65 1.26
C ILE A 259 13.06 19.86 1.99
N LEU A 260 11.85 20.42 2.06
CA LEU A 260 10.68 19.78 2.66
C LEU A 260 9.79 19.17 1.57
N TYR A 261 9.54 17.86 1.68
CA TYR A 261 8.64 17.11 0.81
C TYR A 261 7.32 16.77 1.51
N THR A 262 6.27 16.71 0.72
CA THR A 262 4.88 16.48 1.12
C THR A 262 4.20 15.49 0.17
N ASP A 263 2.99 15.06 0.53
CA ASP A 263 2.16 14.20 -0.34
C ASP A 263 1.87 14.87 -1.71
N GLU A 264 1.91 16.20 -1.80
CA GLU A 264 1.70 16.94 -3.06
C GLU A 264 2.95 16.89 -3.96
N ASP A 265 4.15 16.81 -3.39
CA ASP A 265 5.40 16.68 -4.15
C ASP A 265 5.49 15.32 -4.83
N GLU A 266 4.98 14.27 -4.20
CA GLU A 266 4.88 12.94 -4.82
C GLU A 266 3.93 12.99 -6.03
N ARG A 267 2.78 13.66 -5.89
CA ARG A 267 1.78 13.78 -6.96
C ARG A 267 2.25 14.64 -8.13
N SER A 268 2.97 15.73 -7.86
CA SER A 268 3.39 16.69 -8.89
C SER A 268 4.62 16.25 -9.69
N ARG A 269 5.43 15.34 -9.14
CA ARG A 269 6.64 14.83 -9.80
C ARG A 269 6.39 13.70 -10.79
N TRP A 270 5.18 13.13 -10.80
CA TRP A 270 4.83 12.06 -11.72
C TRP A 270 4.18 12.61 -13.00
N ASN A 271 4.85 12.48 -14.14
CA ASN A 271 4.36 12.97 -15.43
C ASN A 271 4.25 11.86 -16.48
N THR A 272 5.14 10.84 -16.46
CA THR A 272 5.14 9.74 -17.43
C THR A 272 5.66 8.43 -16.82
N THR A 273 5.26 7.30 -17.41
CA THR A 273 5.78 5.97 -17.09
C THR A 273 7.31 5.93 -17.19
N GLY A 274 7.98 5.82 -16.04
CA GLY A 274 9.44 5.80 -15.95
C GLY A 274 10.02 6.90 -15.05
N ASP A 275 9.21 7.90 -14.68
CA ASP A 275 9.62 8.88 -13.68
C ASP A 275 9.90 8.21 -12.33
N SER A 276 10.87 8.77 -11.60
CA SER A 276 11.29 8.21 -10.34
C SER A 276 10.27 8.50 -9.24
N LEU A 277 9.87 7.45 -8.51
CA LEU A 277 8.89 7.57 -7.44
C LEU A 277 9.56 8.22 -6.22
N LEU A 278 9.04 9.37 -5.77
CA LEU A 278 9.63 10.15 -4.69
C LEU A 278 9.92 9.34 -3.40
N PRO A 279 9.06 8.41 -2.94
CA PRO A 279 9.41 7.57 -1.78
C PRO A 279 10.69 6.75 -1.99
N ILE A 280 10.90 6.26 -3.21
CA ILE A 280 12.06 5.46 -3.61
C ILE A 280 13.31 6.34 -3.73
N GLU A 281 13.17 7.56 -4.26
CA GLU A 281 14.26 8.54 -4.30
C GLU A 281 14.76 8.88 -2.89
N LEU A 282 13.83 9.15 -1.97
CA LEU A 282 14.15 9.52 -0.60
C LEU A 282 14.78 8.35 0.15
N HIS A 283 14.28 7.12 -0.06
CA HIS A 283 14.92 5.91 0.45
C HIS A 283 16.34 5.72 -0.09
N GLY A 284 16.54 5.85 -1.40
CA GLY A 284 17.85 5.67 -2.03
C GLY A 284 18.86 6.73 -1.62
N TRP A 285 18.40 7.97 -1.44
CA TRP A 285 19.21 9.10 -1.00
C TRP A 285 19.59 9.02 0.49
N ALA A 286 18.71 8.54 1.36
CA ALA A 286 18.93 8.59 2.80
C ALA A 286 19.83 7.45 3.30
N ASP A 287 20.82 7.80 4.11
CA ASP A 287 21.66 6.82 4.83
C ASP A 287 21.02 6.44 6.18
N ILE A 288 20.21 7.36 6.74
CA ILE A 288 19.49 7.23 8.01
C ILE A 288 18.18 8.02 7.96
N MET A 289 17.16 7.52 8.65
CA MET A 289 15.88 8.21 8.81
C MET A 289 15.55 8.46 10.28
N VAL A 290 14.97 9.61 10.58
CA VAL A 290 14.51 9.99 11.94
C VAL A 290 13.08 10.52 11.86
N ILE A 291 12.14 9.90 12.56
CA ILE A 291 10.76 10.39 12.69
C ILE A 291 10.59 11.04 14.06
N ALA A 292 10.56 12.36 14.10
CA ALA A 292 10.51 13.15 15.33
C ALA A 292 9.77 14.49 15.08
N PRO A 293 8.49 14.59 15.47
CA PRO A 293 7.72 13.63 16.26
C PRO A 293 7.13 12.46 15.47
N LEU A 294 6.99 11.31 16.13
CA LEU A 294 6.14 10.19 15.72
C LEU A 294 4.80 10.21 16.52
N SER A 295 3.71 10.54 15.83
CA SER A 295 2.35 10.53 16.38
C SER A 295 1.82 9.10 16.55
N ALA A 296 0.82 8.92 17.41
CA ALA A 296 0.17 7.62 17.60
C ALA A 296 -0.44 7.06 16.30
N ASN A 297 -1.00 7.93 15.45
CA ASN A 297 -1.58 7.54 14.17
C ASN A 297 -0.51 7.01 13.21
N THR A 298 0.57 7.76 13.00
CA THR A 298 1.69 7.32 12.15
C THR A 298 2.36 6.07 12.70
N LEU A 299 2.50 5.95 14.03
CA LEU A 299 2.97 4.72 14.67
C LEU A 299 2.09 3.51 14.31
N GLY A 300 0.76 3.65 14.42
CA GLY A 300 -0.18 2.58 14.05
C GLY A 300 -0.10 2.21 12.57
N LYS A 301 0.04 3.21 11.69
CA LYS A 301 0.24 2.98 10.25
C LYS A 301 1.51 2.19 9.96
N ILE A 302 2.64 2.60 10.55
CA ILE A 302 3.93 1.90 10.36
C ILE A 302 3.85 0.47 10.91
N ALA A 303 3.31 0.28 12.11
CA ALA A 303 3.21 -1.05 12.72
C ALA A 303 2.35 -2.04 11.89
N ARG A 304 1.34 -1.53 11.17
CA ARG A 304 0.41 -2.31 10.33
C ARG A 304 0.76 -2.27 8.84
N GLY A 305 1.95 -1.76 8.49
CA GLY A 305 2.38 -1.64 7.09
C GLY A 305 1.43 -0.83 6.20
N LEU A 306 0.72 0.16 6.73
CA LEU A 306 -0.11 1.05 5.90
C LEU A 306 0.81 2.07 5.20
N CYS A 307 0.64 2.28 3.90
CA CYS A 307 1.44 3.20 3.07
C CYS A 307 0.54 4.14 2.26
N ASP A 308 -0.17 5.03 2.97
CA ASP A 308 -1.23 5.88 2.42
C ASP A 308 -0.84 7.37 2.27
N ASN A 309 0.41 7.71 2.62
CA ASN A 309 1.02 9.03 2.48
C ASN A 309 2.53 8.88 2.30
N LEU A 310 3.21 9.94 1.84
CA LEU A 310 4.63 9.94 1.48
C LEU A 310 5.50 9.38 2.62
N LEU A 311 5.28 9.84 3.85
CA LEU A 311 6.05 9.38 5.01
C LEU A 311 5.91 7.86 5.20
N SER A 312 4.68 7.37 5.24
CA SER A 312 4.43 5.94 5.42
C SER A 312 4.91 5.09 4.24
N SER A 313 4.88 5.62 3.01
CA SER A 313 5.40 4.96 1.80
C SER A 313 6.92 4.83 1.83
N VAL A 314 7.65 5.86 2.30
CA VAL A 314 9.10 5.78 2.51
C VAL A 314 9.44 4.72 3.54
N VAL A 315 8.71 4.66 4.66
CA VAL A 315 8.95 3.65 5.71
C VAL A 315 8.62 2.24 5.22
N TYR A 316 7.56 2.08 4.43
CA TYR A 316 7.19 0.78 3.86
C TYR A 316 8.29 0.25 2.91
N ALA A 317 8.89 1.14 2.12
CA ALA A 317 10.00 0.84 1.23
C ALA A 317 11.37 0.76 1.94
N TRP A 318 11.41 0.99 3.25
CA TRP A 318 12.67 1.17 3.96
C TRP A 318 13.45 -0.14 4.06
N ASP A 319 14.75 -0.08 3.76
CA ASP A 319 15.66 -1.18 4.09
C ASP A 319 16.04 -1.05 5.56
N PHE A 320 15.52 -1.95 6.40
CA PHE A 320 15.78 -1.95 7.84
C PHE A 320 17.22 -2.33 8.22
N SER A 321 18.10 -2.61 7.25
CA SER A 321 19.56 -2.58 7.47
C SER A 321 20.08 -1.14 7.68
N LYS A 322 19.40 -0.13 7.11
CA LYS A 322 19.64 1.29 7.36
C LYS A 322 18.99 1.70 8.68
N PRO A 323 19.64 2.54 9.50
CA PRO A 323 19.07 2.91 10.79
C PRO A 323 17.81 3.76 10.60
N LEU A 324 16.77 3.42 11.37
CA LEU A 324 15.55 4.21 11.49
C LEU A 324 15.33 4.50 12.97
N PHE A 325 15.31 5.78 13.32
CA PHE A 325 15.03 6.27 14.67
C PHE A 325 13.64 6.90 14.74
N VAL A 326 12.94 6.69 15.85
CA VAL A 326 11.65 7.34 16.11
C VAL A 326 11.63 7.97 17.49
N ALA A 327 11.04 9.16 17.58
CA ALA A 327 10.75 9.86 18.83
C ALA A 327 9.23 10.02 18.98
N PRO A 328 8.54 9.06 19.64
CA PRO A 328 7.10 9.13 19.88
C PRO A 328 6.70 10.41 20.62
N ALA A 329 5.59 11.02 20.20
CA ALA A 329 5.07 12.24 20.81
C ALA A 329 3.53 12.23 20.81
N MET A 330 2.94 11.92 21.95
CA MET A 330 1.49 11.80 22.16
C MET A 330 1.13 12.04 23.63
N ASN A 331 -0.15 12.31 23.90
CA ASN A 331 -0.62 12.45 25.29
C ASN A 331 -0.38 11.15 26.09
N THR A 332 -0.13 11.26 27.40
CA THR A 332 0.11 10.13 28.31
C THR A 332 -0.96 9.03 28.25
N LEU A 333 -2.23 9.40 28.09
CA LEU A 333 -3.32 8.42 27.94
C LEU A 333 -3.20 7.61 26.65
N MET A 334 -2.80 8.27 25.56
CA MET A 334 -2.52 7.60 24.28
C MET A 334 -1.26 6.73 24.39
N TRP A 335 -0.24 7.20 25.09
CA TRP A 335 0.99 6.44 25.32
C TRP A 335 0.72 5.15 26.08
N ASN A 336 -0.03 5.23 27.19
CA ASN A 336 -0.38 4.08 28.02
C ASN A 336 -1.41 3.14 27.37
N ASN A 337 -1.99 3.52 26.24
CA ASN A 337 -2.98 2.71 25.56
C ASN A 337 -2.36 1.36 25.10
N PRO A 338 -3.04 0.22 25.30
CA PRO A 338 -2.54 -1.09 24.88
C PRO A 338 -2.20 -1.19 23.39
N PHE A 339 -2.91 -0.49 22.51
CA PHE A 339 -2.63 -0.45 21.08
C PHE A 339 -1.26 0.20 20.82
N THR A 340 -0.98 1.33 21.45
CA THR A 340 0.34 1.99 21.36
C THR A 340 1.44 1.04 21.82
N GLN A 341 1.25 0.35 22.95
CA GLN A 341 2.25 -0.58 23.47
C GLN A 341 2.44 -1.81 22.57
N ARG A 342 1.41 -2.25 21.84
CA ARG A 342 1.54 -3.30 20.81
C ARG A 342 2.32 -2.78 19.61
N HIS A 343 1.95 -1.62 19.06
CA HIS A 343 2.66 -1.03 17.92
C HIS A 343 4.13 -0.75 18.22
N ILE A 344 4.45 -0.26 19.43
CA ILE A 344 5.82 -0.05 19.88
C ILE A 344 6.63 -1.36 19.87
N ARG A 345 6.03 -2.46 20.34
CA ARG A 345 6.66 -3.79 20.29
C ARG A 345 6.89 -4.24 18.85
N THR A 346 5.89 -4.12 17.98
CA THR A 346 6.02 -4.47 16.55
C THR A 346 7.17 -3.70 15.89
N ILE A 347 7.22 -2.38 16.03
CA ILE A 347 8.29 -1.60 15.38
C ILE A 347 9.67 -1.87 15.98
N LYS A 348 9.76 -2.13 17.28
CA LYS A 348 11.03 -2.32 17.96
C LYS A 348 11.59 -3.73 17.77
N ASP A 349 10.75 -4.73 18.01
CA ASP A 349 11.18 -6.12 18.14
C ASP A 349 11.20 -6.80 16.77
N GLU A 350 10.23 -6.47 15.89
CA GLU A 350 10.14 -7.08 14.57
C GLU A 350 10.88 -6.28 13.50
N LEU A 351 10.69 -4.95 13.46
CA LEU A 351 11.31 -4.09 12.45
C LEU A 351 12.67 -3.53 12.87
N ARG A 352 13.08 -3.76 14.13
CA ARG A 352 14.36 -3.27 14.70
C ARG A 352 14.52 -1.75 14.63
N ILE A 353 13.41 -1.01 14.64
CA ILE A 353 13.39 0.46 14.69
C ILE A 353 13.84 0.93 16.08
N SER A 354 14.75 1.91 16.11
CA SER A 354 15.32 2.43 17.35
C SER A 354 14.41 3.52 17.96
N LEU A 355 13.92 3.26 19.17
CA LEU A 355 13.11 4.24 19.91
C LEU A 355 13.97 5.19 20.74
N ILE A 356 13.66 6.48 20.64
CA ILE A 356 14.23 7.54 21.48
C ILE A 356 13.10 8.06 22.36
N LEU A 357 13.20 7.80 23.66
CA LEU A 357 12.21 8.20 24.65
C LEU A 357 12.83 9.20 25.63
N PRO A 358 12.06 10.21 26.09
CA PRO A 358 12.51 11.06 27.19
C PRO A 358 12.65 10.26 28.49
N LEU A 359 13.40 10.81 29.44
CA LEU A 359 13.58 10.23 30.79
C LEU A 359 12.26 9.90 31.47
N THR A 360 11.28 10.80 31.38
CA THR A 360 9.91 10.57 31.83
C THR A 360 9.14 9.92 30.69
N LYS A 361 8.97 8.59 30.71
CA LYS A 361 8.23 7.81 29.69
C LYS A 361 6.71 8.07 29.73
N ASN A 362 6.31 9.32 29.54
CA ASN A 362 4.94 9.82 29.65
C ASN A 362 4.31 10.17 28.29
N GLY A 363 4.95 9.78 27.18
CA GLY A 363 4.48 10.07 25.83
C GLY A 363 4.97 11.40 25.25
N ALA A 364 5.66 12.25 26.03
CA ALA A 364 6.33 13.42 25.46
C ALA A 364 7.42 13.00 24.45
N MET A 365 7.68 13.87 23.48
CA MET A 365 8.84 13.69 22.60
C MET A 365 10.13 13.83 23.41
N ALA A 366 11.14 13.02 23.11
CA ALA A 366 12.50 13.25 23.59
C ALA A 366 12.99 14.65 23.17
N GLU A 367 13.89 15.23 23.95
CA GLU A 367 14.44 16.54 23.59
C GLU A 367 15.30 16.45 22.33
N THR A 368 15.34 17.53 21.56
CA THR A 368 16.02 17.55 20.25
C THR A 368 17.50 17.18 20.37
N ASP A 369 18.15 17.52 21.49
CA ASP A 369 19.54 17.19 21.77
C ASP A 369 19.75 15.69 22.08
N GLU A 370 18.76 15.06 22.74
CA GLU A 370 18.79 13.61 22.99
C GLU A 370 18.66 12.83 21.68
N ILE A 371 17.73 13.28 20.82
CA ILE A 371 17.52 12.74 19.47
C ILE A 371 18.79 12.89 18.64
N TYR A 372 19.34 14.10 18.60
CA TYR A 372 20.60 14.42 17.93
C TYR A 372 21.74 13.54 18.41
N GLY A 373 21.93 13.43 19.73
CA GLY A 373 23.01 12.65 20.33
C GLY A 373 22.91 11.16 20.02
N ALA A 374 21.70 10.59 20.03
CA ALA A 374 21.48 9.18 19.69
C ALA A 374 21.85 8.88 18.23
N VAL A 375 21.39 9.72 17.31
CA VAL A 375 21.68 9.61 15.87
C VAL A 375 23.17 9.78 15.59
N ARG A 376 23.81 10.78 16.20
CA ARG A 376 25.25 11.06 16.03
C ARG A 376 26.12 9.90 16.54
N ARG A 377 25.78 9.29 17.68
CA ARG A 377 26.49 8.11 18.20
C ARG A 377 26.37 6.90 17.26
N CYS A 378 25.19 6.67 16.68
CA CYS A 378 24.97 5.60 15.72
C CYS A 378 25.80 5.78 14.44
N LEU A 379 25.87 7.01 13.92
CA LEU A 379 26.68 7.30 12.74
C LEU A 379 28.19 7.20 13.03
N GLN A 380 28.64 7.61 14.22
CA GLN A 380 30.04 7.48 14.63
C GLN A 380 30.50 6.03 14.77
N SER A 381 29.62 5.10 15.17
CA SER A 381 29.97 3.68 15.27
C SER A 381 29.97 2.98 13.92
N ARG A 382 29.10 3.39 12.98
CA ARG A 382 29.03 2.84 11.61
C ARG A 382 30.08 3.41 10.66
N PHE A 383 30.52 4.64 10.90
CA PHE A 383 31.60 5.30 10.16
C PHE A 383 32.70 5.76 11.13
N PRO A 384 33.48 4.82 11.70
CA PRO A 384 34.61 5.17 12.56
C PRO A 384 35.57 6.06 11.76
N ARG A 385 35.95 7.20 12.34
CA ARG A 385 36.75 8.27 11.71
C ARG A 385 37.86 7.73 10.80
N GLY A 386 37.62 7.78 9.50
CA GLY A 386 38.62 8.10 8.49
C GLY A 386 38.33 9.50 7.95
N HIS A 387 39.04 10.51 8.48
CA HIS A 387 39.17 11.86 7.90
C HIS A 387 37.94 12.79 7.96
N VAL A 388 37.58 13.24 9.17
CA VAL A 388 37.27 14.68 9.33
C VAL A 388 38.62 15.36 9.60
N ALA A 389 39.32 15.72 8.52
CA ALA A 389 40.36 16.73 8.60
C ALA A 389 39.67 18.05 9.01
N GLY A 390 40.24 18.73 10.00
CA GLY A 390 39.66 19.95 10.56
C GLY A 390 39.45 21.04 9.52
N ILE A 391 38.41 21.84 9.74
CA ILE A 391 38.42 23.28 10.02
C ILE A 391 36.98 23.68 10.39
#